data_AF-A0A7H1PQR5-F1
#
_entry.id   AF-A0A7H1PQR5-F1
#
_cell.length_a   1.000
_cell.length_b   1.000
_cell.length_c   1.000
_cell.angle_alpha   90.00
_cell.angle_beta   90.00
_cell.angle_gamma   90.00
#
_symmetry.space_group_name_H-M   'P 1'
#
loop_
_entity.id
_entity.type
_entity.pdbx_description
1 polymer ?
#
loop_
_entity_poly.entity_id
_entity_poly.type
_entity_poly.pdbx_seq_one_letter_code
_entity_poly.pdbx_strand_id
1 'polypeptide(L)'
;MGLLHGPVELAQFRSRKFVSVTAHHDLVGSMSRVGAAGDNAAMESFFALLQKNVLDRRTWATRQELRIAIVIWIERTYHRRRCQRRLARLTPVEYETIMTPAAALAA
;
A
#
# COMPACT_ATOMS: atom_id res chain seq x y z
N MET A 1 -18.07 16.20 21.73
CA MET A 1 -18.79 15.43 20.67
C MET A 1 -17.92 15.43 19.41
N GLY A 2 -17.06 14.42 19.26
CA GLY A 2 -16.20 14.27 18.07
C GLY A 2 -16.57 12.97 17.39
N LEU A 3 -17.26 13.06 16.25
CA LEU A 3 -17.58 11.92 15.42
C LEU A 3 -16.27 11.31 14.92
N LEU A 4 -15.94 10.12 15.43
CA LEU A 4 -14.98 9.23 14.79
C LEU A 4 -15.57 8.90 13.41
N HIS A 5 -15.04 9.54 12.38
CA HIS A 5 -15.28 9.16 10.99
C HIS A 5 -14.98 7.66 10.89
N GLY A 6 -16.00 6.85 10.57
CA GLY A 6 -15.85 5.41 10.37
C GLY A 6 -14.78 5.12 9.31
N PRO A 7 -14.11 3.96 9.37
CA PRO A 7 -12.96 3.68 8.51
C PRO A 7 -13.36 3.82 7.04
N VAL A 8 -12.56 4.61 6.34
CA VAL A 8 -12.63 4.86 4.91
C VAL A 8 -12.70 3.52 4.16
N GLU A 9 -13.69 3.38 3.28
CA GLU A 9 -13.77 2.40 2.17
C GLU A 9 -14.05 0.89 2.41
N LEU A 10 -14.45 0.42 3.59
CA LEU A 10 -14.84 -1.00 3.78
C LEU A 10 -15.90 -1.51 2.78
N ALA A 11 -16.80 -0.64 2.32
CA ALA A 11 -17.88 -1.02 1.39
C ALA A 11 -17.36 -1.44 0.00
N GLN A 12 -16.27 -0.84 -0.49
CA GLN A 12 -15.68 -1.20 -1.79
C GLN A 12 -15.02 -2.57 -1.73
N PHE A 13 -14.26 -2.83 -0.66
CA PHE A 13 -13.60 -4.11 -0.39
C PHE A 13 -14.58 -5.24 -0.02
N ARG A 14 -15.83 -4.92 0.30
CA ARG A 14 -16.93 -5.88 0.51
C ARG A 14 -17.88 -6.01 -0.68
N SER A 15 -17.63 -5.27 -1.76
CA SER A 15 -18.50 -5.33 -2.94
C SER A 15 -18.45 -6.71 -3.59
N ARG A 16 -19.57 -7.17 -4.14
CA ARG A 16 -19.66 -8.45 -4.86
C ARG A 16 -18.62 -8.57 -5.96
N LYS A 17 -18.33 -7.46 -6.65
CA LYS A 17 -17.32 -7.40 -7.71
C LYS A 17 -15.92 -7.67 -7.15
N PHE A 18 -15.56 -7.06 -6.02
CA PHE A 18 -14.26 -7.30 -5.38
C PHE A 18 -14.13 -8.74 -4.89
N VAL A 19 -15.14 -9.26 -4.17
CA VAL A 19 -15.14 -10.64 -3.67
C VAL A 19 -15.06 -11.67 -4.80
N SER A 20 -15.78 -11.43 -5.91
CA SER A 20 -15.73 -12.31 -7.08
C SER A 20 -14.35 -12.40 -7.73
N VAL A 21 -13.61 -11.29 -7.80
CA VAL A 21 -12.26 -11.28 -8.37
C VAL A 21 -11.28 -12.01 -7.44
N THR A 22 -11.37 -11.75 -6.14
CA THR A 22 -10.55 -12.41 -5.13
C THR A 22 -10.77 -13.92 -5.12
N ALA A 23 -12.02 -14.37 -5.19
CA ALA A 23 -12.36 -15.79 -5.29
C ALA A 23 -11.90 -16.43 -6.62
N HIS A 24 -11.95 -15.69 -7.73
CA HIS A 24 -11.47 -16.17 -9.03
C HIS A 24 -9.96 -16.41 -9.07
N HIS A 25 -9.18 -15.70 -8.24
CA HIS A 25 -7.73 -15.84 -8.14
C HIS A 25 -7.26 -16.65 -6.93
N ASP A 26 -8.16 -17.41 -6.28
CA ASP A 26 -7.88 -18.19 -5.06
C ASP A 26 -7.24 -17.37 -3.92
N LEU A 27 -7.52 -16.07 -3.89
CA LEU A 27 -7.05 -15.17 -2.85
C LEU A 27 -8.01 -15.22 -1.66
N VAL A 28 -7.47 -15.12 -0.44
CA VAL A 28 -8.29 -15.00 0.77
C VAL A 28 -8.31 -13.53 1.20
N GLY A 29 -9.49 -12.91 1.17
CA GLY A 29 -9.68 -11.56 1.67
C GLY A 29 -9.61 -11.54 3.20
N SER A 30 -8.55 -10.96 3.75
CA SER A 30 -8.45 -10.67 5.19
C SER A 30 -8.84 -9.21 5.45
N MET A 31 -9.80 -9.01 6.36
CA MET A 31 -10.13 -7.69 6.88
C MET A 31 -9.53 -7.60 8.27
N SER A 32 -8.55 -6.70 8.46
CA SER A 32 -7.91 -6.49 9.76
C SER A 32 -8.96 -6.28 10.85
N ARG A 33 -8.75 -6.91 12.02
CA ARG A 33 -9.66 -6.76 13.17
C ARG A 33 -9.66 -5.29 13.60
N VAL A 34 -10.83 -4.75 13.98
CA VAL A 34 -10.92 -3.42 14.58
C VAL A 34 -10.00 -3.35 15.81
N GLY A 35 -9.05 -2.42 15.81
CA GLY A 35 -8.05 -2.25 16.88
C GLY A 35 -6.69 -2.89 16.63
N ALA A 36 -6.49 -3.61 15.52
CA ALA A 36 -5.18 -4.15 15.13
C ALA A 36 -4.36 -3.12 14.32
N ALA A 37 -3.87 -2.07 14.99
CA ALA A 37 -3.10 -1.00 14.35
C ALA A 37 -1.80 -1.50 13.66
N GLY A 38 -1.24 -2.62 14.16
CA GLY A 38 -0.03 -3.23 13.59
C GLY A 38 -0.20 -3.74 12.16
N ASP A 39 -1.40 -4.24 11.81
CA ASP A 39 -1.68 -4.81 10.49
C ASP A 39 -1.76 -3.73 9.42
N ASN A 40 -2.25 -2.54 9.78
CA ASN A 40 -2.43 -1.42 8.86
C ASN A 40 -1.26 -0.40 8.88
N ALA A 41 -0.37 -0.47 9.88
CA ALA A 41 0.71 0.50 10.07
C ALA A 41 1.60 0.70 8.82
N ALA A 42 1.83 -0.35 8.03
CA ALA A 42 2.59 -0.25 6.79
C ALA A 42 1.87 0.60 5.73
N MET A 43 0.56 0.41 5.58
CA MET A 43 -0.27 1.18 4.65
C MET A 43 -0.48 2.61 5.14
N GLU A 44 -0.69 2.83 6.44
CA GLU A 44 -0.76 4.18 7.02
C GLU A 44 0.54 4.95 6.78
N SER A 45 1.69 4.29 6.98
CA SER A 45 3.00 4.89 6.67
C SER A 45 3.17 5.20 5.18
N PHE A 46 2.68 4.34 4.29
CA PHE A 46 2.68 4.60 2.85
C PHE A 46 1.88 5.87 2.52
N PHE A 47 0.64 5.96 2.98
CA PHE A 47 -0.24 7.10 2.66
C PHE A 47 0.26 8.42 3.26
N ALA A 48 0.78 8.40 4.49
CA ALA A 48 1.39 9.58 5.10
C ALA A 48 2.58 10.10 4.27
N LEU A 49 3.39 9.21 3.71
CA LEU A 49 4.51 9.58 2.85
C LEU A 49 4.05 10.05 1.47
N LEU A 50 3.05 9.40 0.88
CA LEU A 50 2.50 9.81 -0.40
C LEU A 50 1.93 11.23 -0.31
N GLN A 51 1.21 11.52 0.78
CA GLN A 51 0.66 12.84 1.04
C GLN A 51 1.78 13.88 1.16
N LYS A 52 2.74 13.65 2.06
CA LYS A 52 3.86 14.57 2.29
C LYS A 52 4.73 14.82 1.05
N ASN A 53 5.00 13.80 0.25
CA ASN A 53 6.01 13.88 -0.82
C ASN A 53 5.42 14.16 -2.21
N VAL A 54 4.12 13.92 -2.41
CA VAL A 54 3.47 14.11 -3.71
C VAL A 54 2.30 15.06 -3.60
N LEU A 55 1.32 14.77 -2.75
CA LEU A 55 0.06 15.52 -2.71
C LEU A 55 0.28 16.95 -2.23
N ASP A 56 1.02 17.13 -1.14
CA ASP A 56 1.25 18.43 -0.50
C ASP A 56 2.41 19.22 -1.15
N ARG A 57 3.09 18.63 -2.13
CA ARG A 57 4.33 19.17 -2.69
C ARG A 57 4.09 20.36 -3.62
N ARG A 58 2.93 20.39 -4.28
CA ARG A 58 2.45 21.48 -5.15
C ARG A 58 0.98 21.26 -5.50
N THR A 59 0.34 22.30 -6.05
CA THR A 59 -0.95 22.16 -6.73
C THR A 59 -0.77 21.46 -8.08
N TRP A 60 -1.75 20.66 -8.47
CA TRP A 60 -1.75 19.89 -9.72
C TRP A 60 -2.83 20.43 -10.63
N ALA A 61 -2.49 20.69 -11.90
CA ALA A 61 -3.45 21.25 -12.85
C ALA A 61 -4.48 20.20 -13.29
N THR A 62 -4.08 18.94 -13.37
CA THR A 62 -4.95 17.84 -13.80
C THR A 62 -4.78 16.58 -12.96
N ARG A 63 -5.83 15.75 -12.92
CA ARG A 63 -5.76 14.41 -12.30
C ARG A 63 -4.72 13.51 -12.98
N GLN A 64 -4.51 13.67 -14.29
CA GLN A 64 -3.51 12.89 -15.04
C GLN A 64 -2.09 13.25 -14.61
N GLU A 65 -1.80 14.53 -14.44
CA GLU A 65 -0.51 15.00 -13.95
C GLU A 65 -0.21 14.45 -12.56
N LEU A 66 -1.19 14.52 -11.66
CA LEU A 66 -1.08 13.93 -10.33
C LEU A 66 -0.85 12.41 -10.39
N ARG A 67 -1.60 11.69 -11.23
CA ARG A 67 -1.45 10.25 -11.40
C ARG A 67 -0.03 9.87 -11.85
N ILE A 68 0.52 10.60 -12.82
CA ILE A 68 1.89 10.38 -13.30
C ILE A 68 2.90 10.62 -12.17
N ALA A 69 2.74 11.69 -11.40
CA ALA A 69 3.63 11.99 -10.27
C ALA A 69 3.57 10.93 -9.17
N ILE A 70 2.38 10.41 -8.85
CA ILE A 70 2.21 9.31 -7.91
C ILE A 70 3.00 8.08 -8.38
N VAL A 71 2.81 7.66 -9.65
CA VAL A 71 3.51 6.50 -10.21
C VAL A 71 5.03 6.69 -10.19
N ILE A 72 5.51 7.87 -10.62
CA ILE A 72 6.95 8.18 -10.62
C ILE A 72 7.51 8.12 -9.20
N TRP A 73 6.80 8.67 -8.21
CA TRP A 73 7.26 8.66 -6.83
C TRP A 73 7.29 7.24 -6.24
N ILE A 74 6.27 6.42 -6.52
CA ILE A 74 6.22 5.02 -6.10
C ILE A 74 7.44 4.26 -6.66
N GLU A 75 7.63 4.31 -7.97
CA GLU A 75 8.67 3.53 -8.67
C GLU A 75 10.09 4.01 -8.36
N ARG A 76 10.32 5.32 -8.33
CA ARG A 76 11.69 5.87 -8.22
C ARG A 76 12.13 6.13 -6.79
N THR A 77 11.20 6.39 -5.88
CA THR A 77 11.52 6.81 -4.51
C THR A 77 11.07 5.77 -3.50
N TYR A 78 9.79 5.41 -3.51
CA TYR A 78 9.23 4.53 -2.48
C TYR A 78 9.81 3.11 -2.57
N HIS A 79 9.81 2.49 -3.76
CA HIS A 79 10.31 1.13 -3.96
C HIS A 79 11.83 1.02 -3.95
N ARG A 80 12.55 2.01 -4.51
CA ARG A 80 13.99 1.90 -4.77
C ARG A 80 14.92 2.55 -3.74
N ARG A 81 14.43 3.48 -2.92
CA ARG A 81 15.30 4.27 -2.03
C ARG A 81 14.93 4.17 -0.56
N ARG A 82 13.77 3.61 -0.23
CA ARG A 82 13.27 3.57 1.14
C ARG A 82 13.64 2.26 1.84
N CYS A 83 14.71 2.27 2.60
CA CYS A 83 15.01 1.21 3.56
C CYS A 83 13.97 1.21 4.71
N GLN A 84 13.31 0.08 4.95
CA GLN A 84 12.31 -0.03 6.01
C GLN A 84 12.87 -0.86 7.17
N ARG A 85 12.79 -0.35 8.41
CA ARG A 85 13.26 -1.11 9.60
C ARG A 85 12.56 -2.47 9.72
N ARG A 86 11.27 -2.55 9.35
CA ARG A 86 10.49 -3.79 9.30
C ARG A 86 11.03 -4.82 8.31
N LEU A 87 11.74 -4.36 7.26
CA LEU A 87 12.36 -5.19 6.23
C LEU A 87 13.87 -5.36 6.50
N ALA A 88 14.30 -5.39 7.76
CA ALA A 88 15.72 -5.44 8.14
C ALA A 88 16.58 -4.31 7.53
N ARG A 89 15.98 -3.13 7.28
CA ARG A 89 16.59 -1.97 6.59
C ARG A 89 16.87 -2.21 5.10
N LEU A 90 16.20 -3.16 4.47
CA LEU A 90 16.18 -3.31 3.01
C LEU A 90 15.11 -2.41 2.38
N THR A 91 15.33 -2.04 1.12
CA THR A 91 14.27 -1.47 0.28
C THR A 91 13.24 -2.55 -0.08
N PRO A 92 11.98 -2.19 -0.41
CA PRO A 92 10.99 -3.16 -0.87
C PRO A 92 11.50 -4.05 -2.01
N VAL A 93 12.22 -3.47 -2.98
CA VAL A 93 12.79 -4.22 -4.11
C VAL A 93 13.88 -5.18 -3.66
N GLU A 94 14.78 -4.77 -2.77
CA GLU A 94 15.81 -5.66 -2.22
C GLU A 94 15.21 -6.80 -1.41
N TYR A 95 14.18 -6.51 -0.61
CA TYR A 95 13.48 -7.53 0.18
C TYR A 95 12.82 -8.58 -0.71
N GLU A 96 12.09 -8.15 -1.76
CA GLU A 96 11.51 -9.08 -2.73
C GLU A 96 12.59 -9.85 -3.47
N THR A 97 13.64 -9.19 -3.96
CA THR A 97 14.74 -9.86 -4.69
C THR A 97 15.50 -10.89 -3.85
N ILE A 98 15.53 -10.74 -2.52
CA ILE A 98 16.17 -11.71 -1.60
C ILE A 98 15.20 -12.84 -1.20
N MET A 99 13.90 -12.56 -1.05
CA MET A 99 12.90 -13.57 -0.68
C MET A 99 12.37 -14.39 -1.87
N THR A 100 12.28 -13.82 -3.07
CA THR A 100 11.86 -14.52 -4.29
C THR A 100 12.77 -15.70 -4.69
N PRO A 101 14.12 -15.62 -4.65
CA PRO A 101 14.96 -16.79 -4.94
C PRO A 101 14.80 -17.91 -3.91
N ALA A 102 14.47 -17.60 -2.65
CA ALA A 102 14.19 -18.61 -1.63
C ALA A 102 12.86 -19.34 -1.86
N ALA A 103 11.85 -18.67 -2.41
CA ALA A 103 10.57 -19.27 -2.76
C ALA A 103 10.65 -20.15 -4.03
N ALA A 104 11.50 -19.78 -5.00
CA ALA A 104 11.69 -20.56 -6.24
C ALA A 104 12.50 -21.86 -6.04
N LEU A 105 13.32 -21.95 -4.98
CA LEU A 105 14.06 -23.17 -4.63
C LEU A 105 13.25 -24.18 -3.79
N ALA A 106 12.06 -23.78 -3.33
CA ALA A 106 11.19 -24.58 -2.47
C ALA A 106 9.94 -25.13 -3.21
N ALA A 107 9.87 -24.95 -4.53
CA ALA A 107 8.85 -25.51 -5.42
C ALA A 107 9.45 -26.64 -6.26
#